data_AF-A0AAU3B418-F1
#
_entry.id   AF-A0AAU3B418-F1
#
_cell.length_a   1.000
_cell.length_b   1.000
_cell.length_c   1.000
_cell.angle_alpha   90.00
_cell.angle_beta   90.00
_cell.angle_gamma   90.00
#
_symmetry.space_group_name_H-M   'P 1'
#
loop_
_entity.id
_entity.type
_entity.pdbx_description
1 polymer ?
#
loop_
_entity_poly.entity_id
_entity_poly.type
_entity_poly.pdbx_seq_one_letter_code
_entity_poly.pdbx_strand_id
1 'polypeptide(L)'
;MRIHDFEDYTRSPGYESDLAAVRAVWSGQDLLETAGTFVFLTYLTLPALTAVRAPYARDALARSTLDGAAERVFLLRLLGFTDERAWYGGVRNAKVRELAGLIARRHAEFRGIQQDYLDFIATVIALAPLLVRLETDQPLKPSDLRGYWRYSAAAMALMRARLGSKREAEHKCRAFVDENAGLSPDGAVMLAAFAARHPRHFAAAVPALFPRSRSVVFTALGEANDRVPEGPLR
;
A
#
# COMPACT_ATOMS: atom_id res chain seq x y z
N MET A 1 2.37 -7.02 17.27
CA MET A 1 3.76 -7.36 17.65
C MET A 1 4.21 -6.37 18.70
N ARG A 2 4.69 -6.82 19.85
CA ARG A 2 5.24 -5.96 20.91
C ARG A 2 6.69 -5.54 20.55
N ILE A 3 7.24 -4.52 21.22
CA ILE A 3 8.60 -4.02 20.95
C ILE A 3 9.66 -5.10 21.19
N HIS A 4 9.49 -5.94 22.21
CA HIS A 4 10.39 -7.07 22.48
C HIS A 4 10.34 -8.12 21.35
N ASP A 5 9.14 -8.47 20.87
CA ASP A 5 8.95 -9.37 19.74
C ASP A 5 9.64 -8.87 18.44
N PHE A 6 9.73 -7.54 18.26
CA PHE A 6 10.39 -6.94 17.10
C PHE A 6 11.92 -7.07 17.15
N GLU A 7 12.54 -6.74 18.29
CA GLU A 7 13.99 -6.87 18.45
C GLU A 7 14.42 -8.33 18.28
N ASP A 8 13.68 -9.26 18.88
CA ASP A 8 13.91 -10.70 18.73
C ASP A 8 13.76 -11.14 17.25
N TYR A 9 12.72 -10.64 16.57
CA TYR A 9 12.53 -10.90 15.14
C TYR A 9 13.72 -10.43 14.29
N THR A 10 14.20 -9.20 14.49
CA THR A 10 15.30 -8.65 13.67
C THR A 10 16.63 -9.39 13.87
N ARG A 11 16.81 -10.06 15.01
CA ARG A 11 17.99 -10.90 15.32
C ARG A 11 17.78 -12.37 14.97
N SER A 12 16.56 -12.75 14.58
CA SER A 12 16.25 -14.13 14.26
C SER A 12 17.01 -14.62 13.01
N PRO A 13 17.38 -15.92 12.96
CA PRO A 13 18.06 -16.50 11.80
C PRO A 13 17.20 -16.47 10.53
N GLY A 14 15.88 -16.36 10.66
CA GLY A 14 14.94 -16.28 9.53
C GLY A 14 14.87 -14.90 8.87
N TYR A 15 15.43 -13.86 9.49
CA TYR A 15 15.26 -12.48 9.02
C TYR A 15 15.75 -12.25 7.59
N GLU A 16 16.94 -12.76 7.24
CA GLU A 16 17.50 -12.55 5.89
C GLU A 16 16.66 -13.24 4.82
N SER A 17 16.09 -14.40 5.14
CA SER A 17 15.16 -15.12 4.25
C SER A 17 13.86 -14.33 4.07
N ASP A 18 13.34 -13.75 5.14
CA ASP A 18 12.15 -12.89 5.10
C ASP A 18 12.39 -11.61 4.28
N LEU A 19 13.56 -10.97 4.45
CA LEU A 19 13.94 -9.80 3.65
C LEU A 19 14.15 -10.16 2.17
N ALA A 20 14.73 -11.33 1.87
CA ALA A 20 14.84 -11.83 0.50
C ALA A 20 13.46 -12.12 -0.10
N ALA A 21 12.54 -12.68 0.68
CA ALA A 21 11.16 -12.90 0.27
C ALA A 21 10.44 -11.58 -0.06
N VAL A 22 10.68 -10.53 0.72
CA VAL A 22 10.14 -9.18 0.42
C VAL A 22 10.64 -8.66 -0.92
N ARG A 23 11.94 -8.79 -1.19
CA ARG A 23 12.51 -8.43 -2.49
C ARG A 23 11.93 -9.28 -3.61
N ALA A 24 11.73 -10.58 -3.39
CA ALA A 24 11.09 -11.45 -4.37
C ALA A 24 9.66 -10.98 -4.66
N VAL A 25 8.87 -10.69 -3.63
CA VAL A 25 7.48 -10.21 -3.76
C VAL A 25 7.41 -8.87 -4.46
N TRP A 26 8.30 -7.92 -4.19
CA TRP A 26 8.25 -6.59 -4.79
C TRP A 26 9.10 -6.42 -6.06
N SER A 27 9.84 -7.45 -6.48
CA SER A 27 10.59 -7.43 -7.74
C SER A 27 9.68 -7.66 -8.95
N GLY A 28 10.19 -7.45 -10.16
CA GLY A 28 9.41 -7.63 -11.39
C GLY A 28 9.19 -6.30 -12.10
N GLN A 29 9.01 -6.39 -13.42
CA GLN A 29 8.85 -5.21 -14.26
C GLN A 29 7.58 -4.44 -13.85
N ASP A 30 7.73 -3.15 -13.55
CA ASP A 30 6.67 -2.21 -13.16
C ASP A 30 5.85 -2.59 -11.91
N LEU A 31 6.25 -3.60 -11.14
CA LEU A 31 5.44 -4.06 -10.01
C LEU A 31 5.32 -2.99 -8.93
N LEU A 32 6.41 -2.29 -8.63
CA LEU A 32 6.43 -1.22 -7.64
C LEU A 32 5.49 -0.08 -8.05
N GLU A 33 5.55 0.36 -9.29
CA GLU A 33 4.72 1.42 -9.85
C GLU A 33 3.25 1.01 -9.90
N THR A 34 2.96 -0.22 -10.30
CA THR A 34 1.60 -0.75 -10.39
C THR A 34 0.98 -0.96 -9.01
N ALA A 35 1.73 -1.51 -8.05
CA ALA A 35 1.30 -1.65 -6.67
C ALA A 35 1.11 -0.28 -5.99
N GLY A 36 2.02 0.68 -6.22
CA GLY A 36 1.87 2.05 -5.75
C GLY A 36 0.61 2.73 -6.32
N THR A 37 0.34 2.51 -7.61
CA THR A 37 -0.88 2.98 -8.27
C THR A 37 -2.12 2.33 -7.68
N PHE A 38 -2.11 1.02 -7.44
CA PHE A 38 -3.20 0.32 -6.76
C PHE A 38 -3.52 0.93 -5.39
N VAL A 39 -2.49 1.21 -4.56
CA VAL A 39 -2.66 1.83 -3.23
C VAL A 39 -3.29 3.21 -3.38
N PHE A 40 -2.75 4.02 -4.31
CA PHE A 40 -3.21 5.38 -4.54
C PHE A 40 -4.65 5.43 -5.05
N LEU A 41 -5.01 4.61 -6.04
CA LEU A 41 -6.38 4.52 -6.55
C LEU A 41 -7.35 4.04 -5.47
N THR A 42 -6.98 3.02 -4.69
CA THR A 42 -7.80 2.56 -3.55
C THR A 42 -8.05 3.70 -2.57
N TYR A 43 -7.01 4.47 -2.23
CA TYR A 43 -7.12 5.63 -1.36
C TYR A 43 -8.07 6.71 -1.91
N LEU A 44 -7.98 7.03 -3.21
CA LEU A 44 -8.84 8.03 -3.84
C LEU A 44 -10.32 7.61 -3.90
N THR A 45 -10.61 6.31 -3.83
CA THR A 45 -11.99 5.80 -3.77
C THR A 45 -12.62 5.87 -2.38
N LEU A 46 -11.90 6.36 -1.36
CA LEU A 46 -12.35 6.40 0.03
C LEU A 46 -12.52 7.86 0.49
N PRO A 47 -13.75 8.41 0.49
CA PRO A 47 -14.01 9.82 0.78
C PRO A 47 -13.41 10.30 2.10
N ALA A 48 -13.53 9.51 3.17
CA ALA A 48 -12.98 9.83 4.48
C ALA A 48 -11.46 10.03 4.43
N LEU A 49 -10.75 9.18 3.69
CA LEU A 49 -9.31 9.30 3.54
C LEU A 49 -8.93 10.52 2.69
N THR A 50 -9.66 10.79 1.60
CA THR A 50 -9.42 11.99 0.77
C THR A 50 -9.64 13.29 1.53
N ALA A 51 -10.66 13.35 2.42
CA ALA A 51 -11.00 14.52 3.21
C ALA A 51 -9.93 14.88 4.25
N VAL A 52 -9.26 13.88 4.83
CA VAL A 52 -8.15 14.07 5.79
C VAL A 52 -6.98 14.84 5.18
N ARG A 53 -6.83 14.86 3.85
CA ARG A 53 -5.77 15.60 3.12
C ARG A 53 -6.19 16.93 2.51
N ALA A 54 -7.49 17.25 2.47
CA ALA A 54 -8.02 18.45 1.80
C ALA A 54 -7.43 19.81 2.27
N PRO A 55 -7.05 20.00 3.55
CA PRO A 55 -6.41 21.25 3.98
C PRO A 55 -4.99 21.43 3.42
N TYR A 56 -4.29 20.34 3.17
CA TYR A 56 -2.89 20.36 2.74
C TYR A 56 -2.76 20.51 1.22
N ALA A 57 -3.66 19.92 0.43
CA ALA A 57 -3.61 19.90 -1.04
C ALA A 57 -3.67 21.28 -1.75
N ARG A 58 -3.92 22.38 -1.02
CA ARG A 58 -4.05 23.72 -1.60
C ARG A 58 -2.71 24.40 -1.92
N ASP A 59 -1.61 23.95 -1.33
CA ASP A 59 -0.27 24.49 -1.60
C ASP A 59 0.52 23.65 -2.61
N ALA A 60 1.31 24.28 -3.48
CA ALA A 60 2.13 23.60 -4.48
C ALA A 60 3.14 22.58 -3.88
N LEU A 61 3.57 22.81 -2.63
CA LEU A 61 4.39 21.89 -1.82
C LEU A 61 3.65 20.61 -1.41
N ALA A 62 2.32 20.62 -1.39
CA ALA A 62 1.52 19.44 -1.07
C ALA A 62 1.33 18.49 -2.26
N ARG A 63 1.63 18.92 -3.48
CA ARG A 63 1.63 18.03 -4.66
C ARG A 63 2.68 16.93 -4.53
N SER A 64 3.90 17.23 -4.06
CA SER A 64 4.92 16.19 -3.79
C SER A 64 4.53 15.23 -2.64
N THR A 65 3.63 15.67 -1.76
CA THR A 65 3.04 14.85 -0.68
C THR A 65 1.85 14.01 -1.17
N LEU A 66 1.10 14.51 -2.15
CA LEU A 66 0.09 13.74 -2.89
C LEU A 66 0.75 12.67 -3.77
N ASP A 67 1.91 12.99 -4.35
CA ASP A 67 2.70 12.08 -5.20
C ASP A 67 3.39 10.96 -4.40
N GLY A 68 3.35 11.00 -3.05
CA GLY A 68 3.88 9.95 -2.19
C GLY A 68 5.40 9.75 -2.32
N ALA A 69 6.15 10.79 -2.71
CA ALA A 69 7.58 10.66 -3.00
C ALA A 69 8.40 10.26 -1.77
N ALA A 70 8.08 10.83 -0.60
CA ALA A 70 8.73 10.48 0.67
C ALA A 70 8.39 9.04 1.09
N GLU A 71 7.13 8.65 0.94
CA GLU A 71 6.61 7.32 1.22
C GLU A 71 7.24 6.28 0.27
N ARG A 72 7.44 6.63 -1.01
CA ARG A 72 8.14 5.81 -2.00
C ARG A 72 9.60 5.62 -1.64
N VAL A 73 10.31 6.70 -1.28
CA VAL A 73 11.71 6.60 -0.83
C VAL A 73 11.79 5.70 0.39
N PHE A 74 10.93 5.89 1.38
CA PHE A 74 10.86 5.04 2.56
C PHE A 74 10.59 3.58 2.20
N LEU A 75 9.60 3.30 1.36
CA LEU A 75 9.27 1.95 0.91
C LEU A 75 10.49 1.31 0.24
N LEU A 76 11.18 2.00 -0.66
CA LEU A 76 12.40 1.48 -1.29
C LEU A 76 13.49 1.11 -0.28
N ARG A 77 13.74 1.94 0.75
CA ARG A 77 14.70 1.62 1.81
C ARG A 77 14.22 0.46 2.68
N LEU A 78 12.93 0.43 2.99
CA LEU A 78 12.30 -0.62 3.76
C LEU A 78 12.39 -1.99 3.07
N LEU A 79 12.19 -2.04 1.75
CA LEU A 79 12.28 -3.25 0.93
C LEU A 79 13.74 -3.63 0.61
N GLY A 80 14.70 -2.77 0.94
CA GLY A 80 16.11 -2.96 0.61
C GLY A 80 16.39 -2.85 -0.89
N PHE A 81 15.57 -2.09 -1.62
CA PHE A 81 15.76 -1.69 -3.02
C PHE A 81 16.44 -0.32 -3.08
N THR A 82 17.70 -0.32 -2.70
CA THR A 82 18.54 0.87 -2.70
C THR A 82 19.96 0.48 -3.02
N ASP A 83 20.65 1.35 -3.75
CA ASP A 83 22.07 1.18 -4.07
C ASP A 83 22.98 1.71 -2.95
N GLU A 84 22.44 2.49 -2.03
CA GLU A 84 23.21 3.07 -0.93
C GLU A 84 23.34 2.09 0.23
N ARG A 85 24.55 1.58 0.42
CA ARG A 85 24.91 0.64 1.51
C ARG A 85 24.49 1.09 2.90
N ALA A 86 24.48 2.41 3.16
CA ALA A 86 24.08 2.98 4.44
C ALA A 86 22.62 2.66 4.84
N TRP A 87 21.79 2.26 3.88
CA TRP A 87 20.37 1.94 4.07
C TRP A 87 20.06 0.44 4.00
N TYR A 88 21.08 -0.41 3.92
CA TYR A 88 20.90 -1.86 3.81
C TYR A 88 20.37 -2.47 5.10
N GLY A 89 19.70 -3.60 4.98
CA GLY A 89 19.22 -4.39 6.11
C GLY A 89 17.77 -4.11 6.50
N GLY A 90 17.01 -3.32 5.73
CA GLY A 90 15.56 -3.18 5.93
C GLY A 90 15.21 -2.66 7.33
N VAL A 91 14.22 -3.26 8.00
CA VAL A 91 13.80 -2.86 9.37
C VAL A 91 14.88 -3.06 10.44
N ARG A 92 15.91 -3.88 10.19
CA ARG A 92 17.10 -3.99 11.06
C ARG A 92 17.96 -2.73 11.02
N ASN A 93 17.88 -1.92 9.96
CA ASN A 93 18.62 -0.67 9.86
C ASN A 93 17.98 0.42 10.73
N ALA A 94 18.76 1.03 11.64
CA ALA A 94 18.28 2.09 12.52
C ALA A 94 17.74 3.31 11.77
N LYS A 95 18.34 3.70 10.64
CA LYS A 95 17.88 4.82 9.81
C LYS A 95 16.52 4.55 9.19
N VAL A 96 16.27 3.30 8.77
CA VAL A 96 14.96 2.89 8.24
C VAL A 96 13.90 2.95 9.34
N ARG A 97 14.23 2.53 10.57
CA ARG A 97 13.32 2.64 11.72
C ARG A 97 13.03 4.09 12.10
N GLU A 98 14.04 4.95 12.07
CA GLU A 98 13.87 6.38 12.32
C GLU A 98 12.93 7.02 11.28
N LEU A 99 13.13 6.70 9.99
CA LEU A 99 12.29 7.16 8.90
C LEU A 99 10.85 6.64 9.03
N ALA A 100 10.65 5.37 9.41
CA ALA A 100 9.33 4.83 9.71
C ALA A 100 8.65 5.62 10.84
N GLY A 101 9.39 5.94 11.91
CA GLY A 101 8.89 6.75 13.02
C GLY A 101 8.51 8.17 12.62
N LEU A 102 9.28 8.80 11.73
CA LEU A 102 8.97 10.12 11.17
C LEU A 102 7.67 10.09 10.35
N ILE A 103 7.53 9.11 9.47
CA ILE A 103 6.33 8.94 8.65
C ILE A 103 5.11 8.64 9.52
N ALA A 104 5.24 7.79 10.55
CA ALA A 104 4.17 7.50 11.49
C ALA A 104 3.68 8.76 12.23
N ARG A 105 4.62 9.59 12.72
CA ARG A 105 4.28 10.86 13.37
C ARG A 105 3.54 11.80 12.43
N ARG A 106 4.05 11.96 11.20
CA ARG A 106 3.41 12.78 10.15
C ARG A 106 1.98 12.34 9.88
N HIS A 107 1.74 11.03 9.77
CA HIS A 107 0.39 10.51 9.51
C HIS A 107 -0.54 10.68 10.72
N ALA A 108 -0.01 10.58 11.95
CA ALA A 108 -0.78 10.81 13.18
C ALA A 108 -1.20 12.27 13.38
N GLU A 109 -0.49 13.22 12.79
CA GLU A 109 -0.82 14.65 12.83
C GLU A 109 -1.98 15.04 11.90
N PHE A 110 -2.39 14.16 10.98
CA PHE A 110 -3.52 14.45 10.11
C PHE A 110 -4.83 14.44 10.90
N ARG A 111 -5.53 15.59 10.87
CA ARG A 111 -6.81 15.76 11.58
C ARG A 111 -7.82 14.73 11.08
N GLY A 112 -8.39 13.94 11.99
CA GLY A 112 -9.38 12.91 11.69
C GLY A 112 -8.78 11.54 11.36
N ILE A 113 -7.46 11.37 11.42
CA ILE A 113 -6.84 10.04 11.33
C ILE A 113 -7.24 9.20 12.54
N GLN A 114 -7.76 8.00 12.29
CA GLN A 114 -8.07 6.99 13.30
C GLN A 114 -7.15 5.79 13.13
N GLN A 115 -6.99 4.99 14.19
CA GLN A 115 -6.16 3.79 14.14
C GLN A 115 -6.60 2.85 13.02
N ASP A 116 -7.90 2.67 12.82
CA ASP A 116 -8.46 1.80 11.79
C ASP A 116 -8.05 2.23 10.37
N TYR A 117 -7.87 3.53 10.13
CA TYR A 117 -7.37 4.05 8.86
C TYR A 117 -5.88 3.77 8.66
N LEU A 118 -5.08 3.85 9.73
CA LEU A 118 -3.66 3.47 9.67
C LEU A 118 -3.50 1.98 9.41
N ASP A 119 -4.29 1.15 10.09
CA ASP A 119 -4.32 -0.31 9.92
C ASP A 119 -4.78 -0.67 8.49
N PHE A 120 -5.78 0.03 7.97
CA PHE A 120 -6.24 -0.10 6.60
C PHE A 120 -5.15 0.25 5.58
N ILE A 121 -4.54 1.44 5.67
CA ILE A 121 -3.49 1.89 4.74
C ILE A 121 -2.30 0.90 4.75
N ALA A 122 -1.86 0.49 5.93
CA ALA A 122 -0.79 -0.51 6.07
C ALA A 122 -1.15 -1.84 5.42
N THR A 123 -2.40 -2.28 5.59
CA THR A 123 -2.92 -3.51 4.98
C THR A 123 -2.95 -3.40 3.44
N VAL A 124 -3.46 -2.28 2.90
CA VAL A 124 -3.50 -2.05 1.45
C VAL A 124 -2.08 -2.06 0.86
N ILE A 125 -1.11 -1.41 1.51
CA ILE A 125 0.29 -1.44 1.07
C ILE A 125 0.85 -2.88 1.08
N ALA A 126 0.57 -3.66 2.12
CA ALA A 126 1.04 -5.04 2.22
C ALA A 126 0.35 -5.98 1.20
N LEU A 127 -0.90 -5.73 0.84
CA LEU A 127 -1.64 -6.56 -0.11
C LEU A 127 -1.38 -6.18 -1.57
N ALA A 128 -1.12 -4.92 -1.86
CA ALA A 128 -0.95 -4.39 -3.22
C ALA A 128 -0.05 -5.25 -4.14
N PRO A 129 1.21 -5.56 -3.78
CA PRO A 129 2.07 -6.37 -4.67
C PRO A 129 1.55 -7.80 -4.85
N LEU A 130 0.83 -8.36 -3.85
CA LEU A 130 0.27 -9.70 -3.93
C LEU A 130 -0.94 -9.74 -4.88
N LEU A 131 -1.82 -8.74 -4.79
CA LEU A 131 -3.00 -8.62 -5.64
C LEU A 131 -2.62 -8.33 -7.09
N VAL A 132 -1.65 -7.43 -7.32
CA VAL A 132 -1.14 -7.15 -8.68
C VAL A 132 -0.50 -8.40 -9.30
N ARG A 133 0.25 -9.18 -8.53
CA ARG A 133 0.84 -10.44 -9.01
C ARG A 133 -0.21 -11.50 -9.31
N LEU A 134 -1.24 -11.59 -8.48
CA LEU A 134 -2.36 -12.51 -8.71
C LEU A 134 -3.08 -12.17 -10.01
N GLU A 135 -3.37 -10.89 -10.23
CA GLU A 135 -4.02 -10.41 -11.46
C GLU A 135 -3.16 -10.62 -12.71
N THR A 136 -1.84 -10.60 -12.57
CA THR A 136 -0.88 -10.77 -13.67
C THR A 136 -0.35 -12.20 -13.82
N ASP A 137 -0.95 -13.18 -13.13
CA ASP A 137 -0.56 -14.60 -13.11
C ASP A 137 0.94 -14.83 -12.86
N GLN A 138 1.50 -14.10 -11.90
CA GLN A 138 2.90 -14.23 -11.46
C GLN A 138 2.98 -14.97 -10.13
N PRO A 139 3.02 -16.32 -10.12
CA PRO A 139 2.96 -17.10 -8.90
C PRO A 139 4.17 -16.86 -8.00
N LEU A 140 3.91 -16.81 -6.69
CA LEU A 140 4.94 -16.71 -5.65
C LEU A 140 5.13 -18.07 -4.97
N LYS A 141 6.36 -18.37 -4.56
CA LYS A 141 6.60 -19.56 -3.73
C LYS A 141 5.90 -19.39 -2.39
N PRO A 142 5.30 -20.45 -1.82
CA PRO A 142 4.67 -20.38 -0.50
C PRO A 142 5.61 -19.93 0.62
N SER A 143 6.91 -20.22 0.51
CA SER A 143 7.95 -19.73 1.42
C SER A 143 8.05 -18.21 1.39
N ASP A 144 8.04 -17.63 0.19
CA ASP A 144 8.21 -16.20 -0.03
C ASP A 144 7.00 -15.45 0.50
N LEU A 145 5.79 -15.98 0.27
CA LEU A 145 4.57 -15.40 0.83
C LEU A 145 4.60 -15.35 2.37
N ARG A 146 5.06 -16.43 3.04
CA ARG A 146 5.14 -16.47 4.50
C ARG A 146 6.20 -15.51 5.04
N GLY A 147 7.39 -15.49 4.43
CA GLY A 147 8.47 -14.60 4.85
C GLY A 147 8.11 -13.14 4.62
N TYR A 148 7.52 -12.83 3.47
CA TYR A 148 6.98 -11.52 3.14
C TYR A 148 5.97 -11.02 4.18
N TRP A 149 5.01 -11.87 4.57
CA TRP A 149 3.97 -11.45 5.50
C TRP A 149 4.53 -11.17 6.90
N ARG A 150 5.44 -12.02 7.40
CA ARG A 150 6.13 -11.78 8.68
C ARG A 150 6.89 -10.46 8.67
N TYR A 151 7.67 -10.22 7.63
CA TYR A 151 8.41 -8.98 7.49
C TYR A 151 7.49 -7.77 7.41
N SER A 152 6.44 -7.85 6.59
CA SER A 152 5.48 -6.76 6.41
C SER A 152 4.76 -6.44 7.72
N ALA A 153 4.36 -7.45 8.49
CA ALA A 153 3.78 -7.23 9.81
C ALA A 153 4.76 -6.54 10.76
N ALA A 154 6.05 -6.88 10.69
CA ALA A 154 7.07 -6.23 11.49
C ALA A 154 7.31 -4.77 11.06
N ALA A 155 7.37 -4.51 9.75
CA ALA A 155 7.53 -3.20 9.18
C ALA A 155 6.34 -2.26 9.49
N MET A 156 5.11 -2.75 9.34
CA MET A 156 3.90 -1.95 9.61
C MET A 156 3.73 -1.63 11.09
N ALA A 157 4.22 -2.49 11.99
CA ALA A 157 4.26 -2.19 13.42
C ALA A 157 5.15 -0.97 13.76
N LEU A 158 6.24 -0.74 13.01
CA LEU A 158 7.05 0.48 13.16
C LEU A 158 6.26 1.75 12.81
N MET A 159 5.30 1.61 11.91
CA MET A 159 4.37 2.67 11.52
C MET A 159 3.16 2.78 12.47
N ARG A 160 3.19 2.06 13.60
CA ARG A 160 2.09 1.93 14.58
C ARG A 160 0.82 1.26 14.03
N ALA A 161 0.90 0.62 12.87
CA ALA A 161 -0.22 -0.12 12.30
C ALA A 161 -0.19 -1.60 12.72
N ARG A 162 -1.36 -2.22 12.76
CA ARG A 162 -1.54 -3.62 13.15
C ARG A 162 -1.93 -4.45 11.92
N LEU A 163 -0.96 -5.18 11.39
CA LEU A 163 -1.21 -6.16 10.35
C LEU A 163 -1.52 -7.52 11.02
N GLY A 164 -2.75 -8.01 10.84
CA GLY A 164 -3.17 -9.33 11.32
C GLY A 164 -2.61 -10.47 10.48
N SER A 165 -3.27 -11.64 10.50
CA SER A 165 -2.95 -12.69 9.52
C SER A 165 -3.30 -12.23 8.09
N LYS A 166 -2.67 -12.81 7.05
CA LYS A 166 -2.99 -12.48 5.65
C LYS A 166 -4.49 -12.55 5.37
N ARG A 167 -5.12 -13.67 5.75
CA ARG A 167 -6.54 -13.90 5.50
C ARG A 167 -7.42 -12.89 6.22
N GLU A 168 -7.11 -12.59 7.48
CA GLU A 168 -7.86 -11.60 8.27
C GLU A 168 -7.70 -10.19 7.68
N ALA A 169 -6.48 -9.83 7.29
CA ALA A 169 -6.17 -8.54 6.69
C ALA A 169 -6.90 -8.38 5.33
N GLU A 170 -6.88 -9.39 4.47
CA GLU A 170 -7.64 -9.41 3.21
C GLU A 170 -9.15 -9.22 3.45
N HIS A 171 -9.70 -9.94 4.42
CA HIS A 171 -11.12 -9.87 4.74
C HIS A 171 -11.51 -8.49 5.28
N LYS A 172 -10.78 -7.97 6.28
CA LYS A 172 -11.05 -6.64 6.88
C LYS A 172 -10.87 -5.52 5.86
N CYS A 173 -9.83 -5.60 5.03
CA CYS A 173 -9.58 -4.61 4.00
C CYS A 173 -10.71 -4.58 2.96
N ARG A 174 -11.20 -5.75 2.53
CA ARG A 174 -12.33 -5.85 1.62
C ARG A 174 -13.61 -5.29 2.25
N ALA A 175 -13.96 -5.70 3.47
CA ALA A 175 -15.13 -5.20 4.17
C ALA A 175 -15.07 -3.67 4.33
N PHE A 176 -13.93 -3.14 4.74
CA PHE A 176 -13.73 -1.70 4.87
C PHE A 176 -13.95 -0.97 3.54
N VAL A 177 -13.41 -1.48 2.44
CA VAL A 177 -13.61 -0.89 1.10
C VAL A 177 -15.07 -0.99 0.66
N ASP A 178 -15.72 -2.13 0.87
CA ASP A 178 -17.12 -2.32 0.48
C ASP A 178 -18.06 -1.35 1.22
N GLU A 179 -17.79 -1.09 2.49
CA GLU A 179 -18.55 -0.16 3.34
C GLU A 179 -18.27 1.31 3.05
N ASN A 180 -17.02 1.67 2.74
CA ASN A 180 -16.57 3.08 2.75
C ASN A 180 -16.26 3.64 1.36
N ALA A 181 -16.11 2.81 0.33
CA ALA A 181 -15.74 3.31 -0.99
C ALA A 181 -16.92 4.01 -1.68
N GLY A 182 -16.63 5.21 -2.17
CA GLY A 182 -17.59 6.10 -2.79
C GLY A 182 -16.91 7.24 -3.53
N LEU A 183 -17.69 7.93 -4.37
CA LEU A 183 -17.20 9.06 -5.14
C LEU A 183 -17.17 10.31 -4.25
N SER A 184 -16.04 11.01 -4.24
CA SER A 184 -15.93 12.38 -3.70
C SER A 184 -15.54 13.34 -4.83
N PRO A 185 -15.94 14.63 -4.80
CA PRO A 185 -15.54 15.60 -5.82
C PRO A 185 -14.03 15.71 -5.98
N ASP A 186 -13.30 15.80 -4.85
CA ASP A 186 -11.83 15.85 -4.86
C ASP A 186 -11.21 14.55 -5.38
N GLY A 187 -11.74 13.40 -4.96
CA GLY A 187 -11.30 12.08 -5.43
C GLY A 187 -11.48 11.92 -6.94
N ALA A 188 -12.61 12.36 -7.50
CA ALA A 188 -12.89 12.32 -8.93
C ALA A 188 -11.88 13.16 -9.75
N VAL A 189 -11.60 14.40 -9.30
CA VAL A 189 -10.63 15.27 -9.95
C VAL A 189 -9.22 14.66 -9.92
N MET A 190 -8.81 14.12 -8.77
CA MET A 190 -7.50 13.47 -8.62
C MET A 190 -7.40 12.19 -9.46
N LEU A 191 -8.46 11.38 -9.52
CA LEU A 191 -8.52 10.17 -10.35
C LEU A 191 -8.36 10.51 -11.83
N ALA A 192 -9.11 11.48 -12.34
CA ALA A 192 -9.03 11.91 -13.74
C ALA A 192 -7.63 12.46 -14.09
N ALA A 193 -7.06 13.30 -13.23
CA ALA A 193 -5.72 13.83 -13.42
C ALA A 193 -4.65 12.73 -13.40
N PHE A 194 -4.77 11.75 -12.51
CA PHE A 194 -3.84 10.64 -12.42
C PHE A 194 -3.93 9.72 -13.64
N ALA A 195 -5.14 9.36 -14.08
CA ALA A 195 -5.37 8.53 -15.26
C ALA A 195 -4.77 9.17 -16.53
N ALA A 196 -4.93 10.49 -16.70
CA ALA A 196 -4.36 11.22 -17.83
C ALA A 196 -2.82 11.28 -17.81
N ARG A 197 -2.22 11.42 -16.62
CA ARG A 197 -0.76 11.56 -16.45
C ARG A 197 -0.01 10.23 -16.45
N HIS A 198 -0.64 9.16 -15.94
CA HIS A 198 -0.03 7.85 -15.76
C HIS A 198 -0.88 6.71 -16.38
N PRO A 199 -1.25 6.80 -17.67
CA PRO A 199 -2.25 5.90 -18.28
C PRO A 199 -1.83 4.43 -18.25
N ARG A 200 -0.54 4.13 -18.44
CA ARG A 200 -0.02 2.75 -18.39
C ARG A 200 -0.17 2.11 -17.01
N HIS A 201 0.24 2.81 -15.96
CA HIS A 201 0.16 2.27 -14.59
C HIS A 201 -1.28 2.21 -14.09
N PHE A 202 -2.11 3.18 -14.49
CA PHE A 202 -3.54 3.16 -14.24
C PHE A 202 -4.18 1.90 -14.84
N ALA A 203 -3.99 1.66 -16.15
CA ALA A 203 -4.56 0.51 -16.84
C ALA A 203 -4.08 -0.83 -16.26
N ALA A 204 -2.83 -0.91 -15.79
CA ALA A 204 -2.30 -2.12 -15.15
C ALA A 204 -2.83 -2.36 -13.73
N ALA A 205 -3.12 -1.30 -12.96
CA ALA A 205 -3.53 -1.41 -11.57
C ALA A 205 -5.05 -1.60 -11.40
N VAL A 206 -5.87 -1.00 -12.27
CA VAL A 206 -7.34 -1.04 -12.18
C VAL A 206 -7.90 -2.46 -12.12
N PRO A 207 -7.45 -3.44 -12.94
CA PRO A 207 -7.91 -4.81 -12.86
C PRO A 207 -7.57 -5.51 -11.54
N ALA A 208 -6.55 -5.07 -10.81
CA ALA A 208 -6.19 -5.63 -9.52
C ALA A 208 -7.01 -5.01 -8.35
N LEU A 209 -7.66 -3.85 -8.55
CA LEU A 209 -8.40 -3.14 -7.50
C LEU A 209 -9.51 -4.01 -6.89
N PHE A 210 -9.84 -3.71 -5.64
CA PHE A 210 -11.06 -4.23 -5.01
C PHE A 210 -12.29 -3.91 -5.87
N PRO A 211 -13.26 -4.84 -6.00
CA PRO A 211 -14.41 -4.66 -6.90
C PRO A 211 -15.15 -3.33 -6.68
N ARG A 212 -15.39 -2.95 -5.43
CA ARG A 212 -16.07 -1.70 -5.10
C ARG A 212 -15.25 -0.47 -5.50
N SER A 213 -13.95 -0.42 -5.18
CA SER A 213 -13.05 0.64 -5.63
C SER A 213 -13.01 0.75 -7.15
N ARG A 214 -12.94 -0.37 -7.86
CA ARG A 214 -12.95 -0.42 -9.33
C ARG A 214 -14.22 0.20 -9.91
N SER A 215 -15.38 -0.14 -9.35
CA SER A 215 -16.67 0.44 -9.75
C SER A 215 -16.72 1.96 -9.53
N VAL A 216 -16.16 2.46 -8.42
CA VAL A 216 -16.04 3.91 -8.17
C VAL A 216 -15.15 4.58 -9.21
N VAL A 217 -14.00 3.97 -9.54
CA VAL A 217 -13.08 4.48 -10.57
C VAL A 217 -13.76 4.61 -11.93
N PHE A 218 -14.46 3.56 -12.40
CA PHE A 218 -15.17 3.61 -13.67
C PHE A 218 -16.30 4.65 -13.68
N THR A 219 -17.06 4.73 -12.59
CA THR A 219 -18.09 5.75 -12.43
C THR A 219 -17.50 7.16 -12.49
N ALA A 220 -16.36 7.40 -11.84
CA ALA A 220 -15.69 8.70 -11.81
C ALA A 220 -15.19 9.14 -13.20
N LEU A 221 -14.77 8.19 -14.03
CA LEU A 221 -14.25 8.45 -15.38
C LEU A 221 -15.34 8.44 -16.46
N GLY A 222 -16.60 8.16 -16.10
CA GLY A 222 -17.70 8.04 -17.07
C GLY A 222 -17.58 6.80 -17.97
N GLU A 223 -16.81 5.80 -17.55
CA GLU A 223 -16.67 4.53 -18.26
C GLU A 223 -17.81 3.59 -17.82
N ALA A 224 -18.66 3.16 -18.76
CA ALA A 224 -19.71 2.19 -18.47
C ALA A 224 -19.08 0.84 -18.05
N ASN A 225 -19.63 0.24 -16.99
CA ASN A 225 -19.12 -0.95 -16.31
C ASN A 225 -19.38 -2.24 -17.10
N ASP A 226 -19.06 -2.29 -18.40
CA ASP A 226 -19.46 -3.38 -19.31
C ASP A 226 -18.61 -4.65 -19.23
N ARG A 227 -17.81 -4.83 -18.17
CA ARG A 227 -17.04 -6.06 -17.93
C ARG A 227 -16.90 -6.38 -16.44
N VAL A 228 -17.99 -6.79 -15.80
CA VAL A 228 -17.90 -7.61 -14.58
C VAL A 228 -18.27 -9.04 -14.96
N PRO A 229 -17.31 -9.96 -15.15
CA PRO A 229 -17.62 -11.37 -14.97
C PRO A 229 -17.83 -11.56 -13.47
N GLU A 230 -19.07 -11.77 -13.06
CA GLU A 230 -19.39 -12.45 -11.79
C GLU A 230 -18.90 -13.89 -11.90
N GLY A 231 -17.59 -14.08 -11.75
CA GLY A 231 -16.96 -15.39 -11.61
C GLY A 231 -16.51 -15.57 -10.16
N PRO A 232 -16.71 -16.75 -9.55
CA PRO A 232 -16.10 -17.02 -8.27
C PRO A 232 -14.58 -16.99 -8.45
N LEU A 233 -13.90 -16.15 -7.66
CA LEU A 233 -12.45 -16.19 -7.50
C LEU A 233 -12.08 -17.59 -6.99
N ARG A 234 -11.35 -18.36 -7.81
CA ARG A 234 -10.74 -19.63 -7.41
C ARG A 234 -9.53 -19.39 -6.52
#